data_AF-A0A7C0XZM6-F1
#
_entry.id   AF-A0A7C0XZM6-F1
#
_cell.length_a   1.000
_cell.length_b   1.000
_cell.length_c   1.000
_cell.angle_alpha   90.00
_cell.angle_beta   90.00
_cell.angle_gamma   90.00
#
_symmetry.space_group_name_H-M   'P 1'
#
loop_
_entity.id
_entity.type
_entity.pdbx_description
1 polymer ?
#
loop_
_entity_poly.entity_id
_entity_poly.type
_entity_poly.pdbx_seq_one_letter_code
_entity_poly.pdbx_strand_id
1 'polypeptide(L)' 'MKIGIMSDSHDHVNNIQKSIQAFRERDVDYILHLGDYVNPNSVREFKGVKLVGIFGN' A
#
# COMPACT_ATOMS: atom_id res chain seq x y z
N MET A 1 -1.13 -16.61 7.94
CA MET A 1 -1.65 -15.72 6.90
C MET A 1 -1.96 -14.37 7.52
N LYS A 2 -1.29 -13.30 7.10
CA LYS A 2 -1.51 -11.94 7.61
C LYS A 2 -1.85 -11.01 6.46
N ILE A 3 -2.84 -10.15 6.67
CA ILE A 3 -3.32 -9.18 5.68
C ILE A 3 -3.09 -7.78 6.26
N GLY A 4 -2.40 -6.93 5.50
CA GLY A 4 -2.25 -5.52 5.79
C GLY A 4 -3.41 -4.73 5.18
N ILE A 5 -3.90 -3.73 5.90
CA ILE A 5 -4.95 -2.83 5.41
C ILE A 5 -4.44 -1.40 5.54
N MET A 6 -4.58 -0.61 4.48
CA MET A 6 -4.29 0.82 4.47
C MET A 6 -5.21 1.56 3.50
N SER A 7 -5.25 2.88 3.59
CA SER A 7 -6.10 3.74 2.76
C SER A 7 -5.51 5.15 2.69
N ASP A 8 -6.08 6.00 1.84
CA ASP A 8 -5.87 7.46 1.86
C ASP A 8 -4.38 7.85 1.82
N SER A 9 -3.61 7.16 0.98
CA SER A 9 -2.16 7.42 0.91
C SER A 9 -1.86 8.78 0.29
N HIS A 10 -2.75 9.31 -0.56
CA HIS A 10 -2.66 10.63 -1.18
C HIS A 10 -1.25 10.94 -1.72
N ASP A 11 -0.63 9.95 -2.36
CA ASP A 11 0.72 10.02 -2.92
C ASP A 11 1.85 10.38 -1.94
N HIS A 12 1.64 10.21 -0.62
CA HIS A 12 2.69 10.38 0.38
C HIS A 12 3.69 9.21 0.32
N VAL A 13 4.62 9.27 -0.66
CA VAL A 13 5.62 8.24 -0.94
C VAL A 13 6.36 7.78 0.31
N ASN A 14 6.81 8.72 1.16
CA ASN A 14 7.51 8.39 2.39
C ASN A 14 6.65 7.53 3.36
N ASN A 15 5.34 7.79 3.43
CA ASN A 15 4.44 7.02 4.30
C ASN A 15 4.14 5.65 3.68
N ILE A 16 3.95 5.59 2.36
CA ILE A 16 3.79 4.32 1.63
C ILE A 16 4.99 3.40 1.89
N GLN A 17 6.22 3.90 1.75
CA GLN A 17 7.43 3.14 2.00
C GLN A 17 7.53 2.64 3.45
N LYS A 18 7.21 3.50 4.42
CA LYS A 18 7.17 3.11 5.85
C LYS A 18 6.12 2.03 6.12
N SER A 19 4.93 2.14 5.53
CA SER A 19 3.87 1.14 5.65
C SER A 19 4.29 -0.20 5.05
N ILE A 20 4.89 -0.19 3.86
CA ILE A 20 5.42 -1.40 3.21
C ILE A 20 6.50 -2.07 4.06
N GLN A 21 7.43 -1.29 4.61
CA GLN A 21 8.44 -1.83 5.53
C GLN A 21 7.79 -2.48 6.76
N ALA A 22 6.83 -1.79 7.40
CA ALA A 22 6.13 -2.30 8.56
C ALA A 22 5.35 -3.60 8.25
N PHE A 23 4.78 -3.72 7.06
CA PHE A 23 4.11 -4.93 6.60
C PHE A 23 5.09 -6.08 6.34
N ARG A 24 6.26 -5.81 5.75
CA ARG A 24 7.32 -6.80 5.53
C ARG A 24 7.86 -7.36 6.85
N GLU A 25 8.16 -6.48 7.80
CA GLU A 25 8.64 -6.88 9.15
C GLU A 25 7.62 -7.73 9.91
N ARG A 26 6.35 -7.69 9.51
CA ARG A 26 5.26 -8.45 10.13
C ARG A 26 4.87 -9.69 9.32
N ASP A 27 5.59 -10.05 8.26
CA ASP A 27 5.26 -11.18 7.38
C ASP A 27 3.84 -11.09 6.80
N VAL A 28 3.46 -9.92 6.30
CA VAL A 28 2.17 -9.72 5.61
C VAL A 28 2.22 -10.32 4.21
N ASP A 29 1.22 -11.15 3.90
CA ASP A 29 1.10 -11.86 2.61
C ASP A 29 0.44 -11.00 1.53
N TYR A 30 -0.54 -10.18 1.92
CA TYR A 30 -1.33 -9.31 1.04
C TYR A 30 -1.58 -7.95 1.70
N ILE A 31 -1.58 -6.89 0.89
CA ILE A 31 -1.97 -5.55 1.30
C ILE A 31 -3.25 -5.17 0.57
N LEU A 32 -4.27 -4.78 1.32
CA LEU A 32 -5.50 -4.19 0.81
C LEU A 32 -5.41 -2.66 0.92
N HIS A 33 -5.50 -1.95 -0.20
CA HIS A 33 -5.54 -0.49 -0.24
C HIS A 33 -6.94 0.02 -0.61
N LEU A 34 -7.57 0.77 0.28
CA LEU A 34 -9.00 1.14 0.18
C LEU A 34 -9.29 2.39 -0.66
N GLY A 35 -8.40 2.76 -1.59
CA GLY A 35 -8.57 3.93 -2.46
C GLY A 35 -7.60 5.10 -2.18
N ASP A 36 -7.77 6.18 -2.93
CA ASP A 36 -7.07 7.47 -2.77
C ASP A 36 -5.53 7.44 -2.89
N TYR A 37 -5.00 6.58 -3.76
CA TYR A 37 -3.67 6.72 -4.39
C TYR A 37 -3.86 7.33 -5.79
N VAL A 38 -3.54 8.62 -5.93
CA VAL A 38 -4.01 9.45 -7.06
C VAL A 38 -3.04 9.41 -8.24
N ASN A 39 -1.74 9.32 -7.97
CA ASN A 39 -0.70 9.36 -8.99
C ASN A 39 -0.17 7.95 -9.33
N PRO A 40 -0.07 7.56 -10.61
CA PRO A 40 0.52 6.28 -11.00
C PRO A 40 1.95 6.05 -10.47
N ASN A 41 2.72 7.10 -10.20
CA ASN A 41 4.04 6.99 -9.62
C ASN A 41 4.01 6.53 -8.16
N SER A 42 3.02 6.91 -7.36
CA SER A 42 2.92 6.45 -5.96
C SER A 42 2.60 4.95 -5.88
N VAL A 43 1.85 4.43 -6.85
CA VAL A 43 1.57 2.98 -6.98
C VAL A 43 2.84 2.17 -7.24
N ARG A 44 3.85 2.75 -7.90
CA ARG A 44 5.13 2.06 -8.16
C ARG A 44 5.90 1.74 -6.89
N GLU A 45 5.64 2.45 -5.79
CA GLU A 45 6.27 2.18 -4.49
C GLU A 45 5.84 0.84 -3.91
N PHE A 46 4.67 0.32 -4.30
CA PHE A 46 4.18 -1.01 -3.92
C PHE A 46 4.81 -2.16 -4.73
N LYS A 47 5.89 -1.91 -5.48
CA LYS A 47 6.56 -2.95 -6.23
C LYS A 47 7.13 -4.03 -5.30
N GLY A 48 6.84 -5.29 -5.63
CA GLY A 48 7.34 -6.45 -4.88
C GLY A 48 6.51 -6.83 -3.65
N VAL A 49 5.31 -6.27 -3.49
CA VAL A 49 4.29 -6.77 -2.56
C VAL A 49 3.03 -7.17 -3.32
N LYS A 50 2.24 -8.10 -2.77
CA LYS A 50 0.93 -8.45 -3.33
C LYS A 50 -0.07 -7.39 -2.88
N LEU A 51 -0.43 -6.50 -3.79
CA LEU A 51 -1.38 -5.41 -3.56
C LEU A 51 -2.74 -5.74 -4.21
N VAL A 52 -3.81 -5.55 -3.45
CA VAL A 52 -5.19 -5.49 -3.95
C VAL A 52 -5.72 -4.10 -3.63
N GLY A 53 -6.11 -3.37 -4.65
CA GLY A 53 -6.59 -1.99 -4.52
C GLY A 53 -7.99 -1.83 -5.07
N ILE A 54 -8.76 -0.91 -4.48
CA ILE A 54 -10.00 -0.37 -5.05
C ILE A 54 -9.80 1.10 -5.43
N PHE A 55 -10.67 1.63 -6.29
CA PHE A 55 -10.69 3.05 -6.61
C PHE A 55 -11.18 3.87 -5.41
N GLY A 56 -10.61 5.07 -5.26
CA GLY A 56 -11.14 6.12 -4.39
C GLY A 56 -12.34 6.83 -5.03
N ASN A 57 -12.68 8.01 -4.49
CA ASN A 57 -13.73 8.90 -5.04
C ASN A 57 -13.36 9.41 -6.44
#